data_AF-A0A4U5VSE5-F1
#
_entry.id   AF-A0A4U5VSE5-F1
#
_cell.length_a   1.000
_cell.length_b   1.000
_cell.length_c   1.000
_cell.angle_alpha   90.00
_cell.angle_beta   90.00
_cell.angle_gamma   90.00
#
_symmetry.space_group_name_H-M   'P 1'
#
loop_
_entity.id
_entity.type
_entity.pdbx_description
1 polymer ?
#
loop_
_entity_poly.entity_id
_entity_poly.type
_entity_poly.pdbx_seq_one_letter_code
_entity_poly.pdbx_strand_id
1 'polypeptide(L)'
;MKNNKKQNNVSKNKKFKPGSKKRENKCIVTFDDKDRQEYLTGFHKRKVERRKAAVAEIRKKIKDEQIRVREERHKEYVKMLKEREEALEAAEDDLEDTIISTTESVQYDHPNHTVTVTTISDLDLSGAHLLGPAANQEEGKDKEEEEEKEKTIAMPRKSGNPILNKKIRSLNASLSTCTSKRKRKGKQEGRGGRGRPTDRRHGATEGKSRAGRTGKVQRRRKTGKRTHYHD
;
A
#
# COMPACT_ATOMS: atom_id res chain seq x y z
N MET A 1 5.90 38.97 51.07
CA MET A 1 4.85 37.93 51.21
C MET A 1 3.65 38.53 51.93
N LYS A 2 2.53 38.81 51.24
CA LYS A 2 1.24 39.07 51.89
C LYS A 2 0.13 38.51 51.00
N ASN A 3 -0.45 37.41 51.46
CA ASN A 3 -1.50 36.63 50.82
C ASN A 3 -2.85 37.31 51.05
N ASN A 4 -3.51 37.77 49.98
CA ASN A 4 -4.89 38.26 50.08
C ASN A 4 -5.87 37.08 49.94
N LYS A 5 -6.34 36.63 51.11
CA LYS A 5 -7.37 35.61 51.32
C LYS A 5 -8.70 36.10 50.74
N LYS A 6 -9.23 35.37 49.75
CA LYS A 6 -10.54 35.60 49.15
C LYS A 6 -11.63 35.46 50.22
N GLN A 7 -12.41 36.51 50.45
CA GLN A 7 -13.63 36.44 51.24
C GLN A 7 -14.73 35.81 50.36
N ASN A 8 -15.20 34.63 50.76
CA ASN A 8 -16.37 33.99 50.17
C ASN A 8 -17.62 34.79 50.57
N ASN A 9 -18.15 35.60 49.66
CA ASN A 9 -19.47 36.21 49.80
C ASN A 9 -20.54 35.14 49.61
N VAL A 10 -20.86 34.42 50.69
CA VAL A 10 -22.08 33.60 50.77
C VAL A 10 -23.26 34.58 50.79
N SER A 11 -23.89 34.75 49.63
CA SER A 11 -25.02 35.65 49.45
C SER A 11 -26.17 35.24 50.36
N LYS A 12 -26.55 36.15 51.26
CA LYS A 12 -27.74 36.02 52.12
C LYS A 12 -28.97 35.73 51.28
N ASN A 13 -29.68 34.64 51.61
CA ASN A 13 -30.92 34.20 50.98
C ASN A 13 -32.01 35.29 51.05
N LYS A 14 -32.20 36.05 49.96
CA LYS A 14 -33.38 36.89 49.78
C LYS A 14 -34.55 35.99 49.38
N LYS A 15 -35.59 35.94 50.22
CA LYS A 15 -36.85 35.23 49.93
C LYS A 15 -37.51 35.88 48.71
N PHE A 16 -37.51 35.21 47.56
CA PHE A 16 -38.20 35.67 46.35
C PHE A 16 -39.72 35.44 46.49
N LYS A 17 -40.54 36.37 45.97
CA LYS A 17 -42.01 36.22 45.96
C LYS A 17 -42.40 34.99 45.11
N PRO A 18 -43.30 34.11 45.59
CA PRO A 18 -43.76 32.96 44.82
C PRO A 18 -44.49 33.47 43.57
N GLY A 19 -43.96 33.14 42.39
CA GLY A 19 -44.45 33.64 41.09
C GLY A 19 -43.43 34.46 40.30
N SER A 20 -42.38 34.97 40.93
CA SER A 20 -41.25 35.59 40.22
C SER A 20 -40.24 34.55 39.74
N LYS A 21 -40.66 33.64 38.86
CA LYS A 21 -39.71 32.78 38.14
C LYS A 21 -38.74 33.71 37.42
N LYS A 22 -37.44 33.64 37.75
CA LYS A 22 -36.38 34.32 37.01
C LYS A 22 -36.51 33.84 35.56
N ARG A 23 -37.15 34.63 34.69
CA ARG A 23 -37.11 34.38 33.25
C ARG A 23 -35.64 34.47 32.90
N GLU A 24 -35.03 33.35 32.55
CA GLU A 24 -33.65 33.35 32.10
C GLU A 24 -33.53 34.41 31.01
N ASN A 25 -32.52 35.28 31.15
CA ASN A 25 -32.32 36.36 30.21
C ASN A 25 -32.20 35.76 28.80
N LYS A 26 -32.81 36.40 27.80
CA LYS A 26 -32.76 35.95 26.41
C LYS A 26 -31.30 35.70 26.00
N CYS A 27 -31.00 34.53 25.45
CA CYS A 27 -29.69 34.23 24.89
C CYS A 27 -29.48 35.10 23.65
N ILE A 28 -28.66 36.15 23.76
CA ILE A 28 -28.31 37.02 22.64
C ILE A 28 -27.15 36.35 21.91
N VAL A 29 -27.43 35.78 20.74
CA VAL A 29 -26.39 35.26 19.83
C VAL A 29 -25.82 36.44 19.05
N THR A 30 -24.77 37.05 19.59
CA THR A 30 -23.95 38.02 18.85
C THR A 30 -22.84 37.29 18.13
N PHE A 31 -22.63 37.61 16.85
CA PHE A 31 -21.43 37.16 16.15
C PHE A 31 -20.29 38.12 16.45
N ASP A 32 -19.08 37.60 16.61
CA ASP A 32 -17.89 38.43 16.59
C ASP A 32 -17.71 39.00 15.18
N ASP A 33 -17.63 40.33 15.06
CA ASP A 33 -17.56 40.99 13.76
C ASP A 33 -16.30 40.61 12.97
N LYS A 34 -15.21 40.27 13.67
CA LYS A 34 -13.95 39.79 13.07
C LYS A 34 -14.13 38.42 12.42
N ASP A 35 -14.75 37.48 13.12
CA ASP A 35 -15.05 36.15 12.62
C ASP A 35 -16.07 36.22 11.49
N ARG A 36 -17.04 37.12 11.59
CA ARG A 36 -18.00 37.41 10.51
C ARG A 36 -17.29 37.94 9.26
N GLN A 37 -16.36 38.87 9.41
CA GLN A 37 -15.56 39.39 8.30
C GLN A 37 -14.67 38.31 7.68
N GLU A 38 -14.00 37.48 8.47
CA GLU A 38 -13.21 36.36 7.97
C GLU A 38 -14.10 35.31 7.30
N TYR A 39 -15.29 35.04 7.83
CA TYR A 39 -16.26 34.16 7.19
C TYR A 39 -16.70 34.73 5.83
N LEU A 40 -17.03 36.01 5.74
CA LEU A 40 -17.49 36.63 4.49
C LEU A 40 -16.37 36.84 3.46
N THR A 41 -15.13 37.11 3.87
CA THR A 41 -14.02 37.40 2.94
C THR A 41 -13.11 36.20 2.70
N GLY A 42 -13.06 35.26 3.65
CA GLY A 42 -12.16 34.10 3.68
C GLY A 42 -12.55 32.93 2.77
N PHE A 43 -13.42 33.12 1.77
CA PHE A 43 -13.80 32.07 0.83
C PHE A 43 -12.61 31.42 0.13
N HIS A 44 -11.57 32.21 -0.22
CA HIS A 44 -10.34 31.68 -0.80
C HIS A 44 -9.60 30.79 0.20
N LYS A 45 -9.47 31.23 1.46
CA LYS A 45 -8.85 30.45 2.55
C LYS A 45 -9.56 29.10 2.71
N ARG A 46 -10.89 29.10 2.88
CA ARG A 46 -11.71 27.87 2.98
C ARG A 46 -11.60 26.97 1.76
N LYS A 47 -11.51 27.55 0.56
CA LYS A 47 -11.32 26.78 -0.68
C LYS A 47 -9.96 26.09 -0.71
N VAL A 48 -8.91 26.79 -0.28
CA VAL A 48 -7.56 26.24 -0.17
C VAL A 48 -7.51 25.17 0.93
N GLU A 49 -8.11 25.41 2.08
CA GLU A 49 -8.22 24.44 3.19
C GLU A 49 -8.91 23.16 2.75
N ARG A 50 -10.08 23.26 2.12
CA ARG A 50 -10.79 22.07 1.59
C ARG A 50 -9.93 21.29 0.60
N ARG A 51 -9.18 21.98 -0.29
CA ARG A 51 -8.26 21.33 -1.23
C ARG A 51 -7.10 20.65 -0.50
N LYS A 52 -6.49 21.32 0.49
CA LYS A 52 -5.41 20.78 1.31
C LYS A 52 -5.89 19.55 2.10
N ALA A 53 -7.07 19.62 2.70
CA ALA A 53 -7.69 18.52 3.45
C ALA A 53 -7.93 17.30 2.55
N ALA A 54 -8.52 17.49 1.36
CA ALA A 54 -8.72 16.39 0.41
C ALA A 54 -7.38 15.75 -0.03
N VAL A 55 -6.34 16.57 -0.30
CA VAL A 55 -5.02 16.05 -0.65
C VAL A 55 -4.38 15.30 0.53
N ALA A 56 -4.52 15.81 1.76
CA ALA A 56 -4.01 15.16 2.96
C ALA A 56 -4.71 13.82 3.22
N GLU A 57 -6.02 13.74 3.03
CA GLU A 57 -6.79 12.51 3.17
C GLU A 57 -6.34 11.45 2.15
N ILE A 58 -6.15 11.83 0.89
CA ILE A 58 -5.64 10.91 -0.15
C ILE A 58 -4.23 10.41 0.21
N ARG A 59 -3.35 11.31 0.69
CA ARG A 59 -1.99 10.95 1.15
C ARG A 59 -2.02 9.98 2.33
N LYS A 60 -2.91 10.19 3.29
CA LYS A 60 -3.09 9.29 4.44
C LYS A 60 -3.48 7.88 3.97
N LYS A 61 -4.48 7.79 3.09
CA LYS A 61 -4.93 6.51 2.50
C LYS A 61 -3.80 5.78 1.75
N ILE A 62 -2.91 6.51 1.07
CA ILE A 62 -1.74 5.91 0.39
C ILE A 62 -0.77 5.30 1.41
N LYS A 63 -0.47 6.02 2.50
CA LYS A 63 0.42 5.52 3.55
C LYS A 63 -0.16 4.29 4.25
N ASP A 64 -1.44 4.34 4.61
CA ASP A 64 -2.13 3.23 5.28
C ASP A 64 -2.12 1.98 4.38
N GLU A 65 -2.35 2.15 3.07
CA GLU A 65 -2.29 1.03 2.13
C GLU A 65 -0.86 0.48 1.93
N GLN A 66 0.15 1.34 1.95
CA GLN A 66 1.55 0.91 1.89
C GLN A 66 1.95 0.10 3.13
N ILE A 67 1.48 0.50 4.31
CA ILE A 67 1.72 -0.21 5.56
C ILE A 67 1.06 -1.60 5.49
N ARG A 68 -0.22 -1.67 5.09
CA ARG A 68 -0.93 -2.94 4.92
C ARG A 68 -0.22 -3.89 3.97
N VAL A 69 0.17 -3.42 2.79
CA VAL A 69 0.89 -4.25 1.80
C VAL A 69 2.23 -4.74 2.34
N ARG A 70 2.93 -3.93 3.15
CA ARG A 70 4.18 -4.34 3.78
C ARG A 70 3.95 -5.40 4.86
N GLU A 71 2.91 -5.22 5.68
CA GLU A 71 2.53 -6.17 6.73
C GLU A 71 2.07 -7.50 6.14
N GLU A 72 1.25 -7.50 5.09
CA GLU A 72 0.82 -8.70 4.38
C GLU A 72 2.02 -9.47 3.85
N ARG A 73 2.93 -8.80 3.12
CA ARG A 73 4.16 -9.41 2.61
C ARG A 73 5.04 -9.95 3.74
N HIS A 74 5.15 -9.21 4.84
CA HIS A 74 5.94 -9.65 5.99
C HIS A 74 5.33 -10.89 6.66
N LYS A 75 4.00 -10.94 6.81
CA LYS A 75 3.29 -12.11 7.34
C LYS A 75 3.46 -13.33 6.44
N GLU A 76 3.36 -13.15 5.13
CA GLU A 76 3.62 -14.23 4.15
C GLU A 76 5.06 -14.74 4.27
N TYR A 77 6.04 -13.84 4.34
CA TYR A 77 7.44 -14.21 4.51
C TYR A 77 7.68 -14.97 5.83
N VAL A 78 7.14 -14.47 6.94
CA VAL A 78 7.24 -15.13 8.25
C VAL A 78 6.55 -16.49 8.23
N LYS A 79 5.42 -16.64 7.53
CA LYS A 79 4.74 -17.93 7.36
C LYS A 79 5.64 -18.95 6.65
N MET A 80 6.28 -18.55 5.54
CA MET A 80 7.22 -19.43 4.82
C MET A 80 8.43 -19.85 5.67
N LEU A 81 8.89 -18.97 6.57
CA LEU A 81 9.96 -19.34 7.51
C LEU A 81 9.46 -20.33 8.56
N LYS A 82 8.28 -20.09 9.13
CA LYS A 82 7.66 -20.99 10.11
C LYS A 82 7.38 -22.37 9.52
N GLU A 83 6.87 -22.44 8.29
CA GLU A 83 6.65 -23.72 7.59
C GLU A 83 7.96 -24.50 7.40
N ARG A 84 9.09 -23.81 7.21
CA ARG A 84 10.41 -24.46 7.13
C ARG A 84 10.92 -24.90 8.49
N GLU A 85 10.73 -24.09 9.53
CA GLU A 85 11.07 -24.45 10.91
C GLU A 85 10.26 -25.67 11.37
N GLU A 86 8.95 -25.67 11.14
CA GLU A 86 8.05 -26.79 11.45
C GLU A 86 8.44 -28.07 10.69
N ALA A 87 8.87 -27.95 9.44
CA ALA A 87 9.37 -29.09 8.67
C ALA A 87 10.73 -29.62 9.19
N LEU A 88 11.57 -28.76 9.77
CA LEU A 88 12.82 -29.18 10.41
C LEU A 88 12.56 -29.81 11.78
N GLU A 89 11.69 -29.22 12.59
CA GLU A 89 11.27 -29.75 13.89
C GLU A 89 10.63 -31.13 13.74
N ALA A 90 9.72 -31.30 12.76
CA ALA A 90 9.14 -32.62 12.47
C ALA A 90 10.19 -33.66 12.02
N ALA A 91 11.24 -33.24 11.30
CA ALA A 91 12.32 -34.14 10.89
C ALA A 91 13.28 -34.46 12.05
N GLU A 92 13.47 -33.54 13.01
CA GLU A 92 14.23 -33.79 14.23
C GLU A 92 13.50 -34.78 15.14
N ASP A 93 12.19 -34.63 15.34
CA ASP A 93 11.37 -35.59 16.10
C ASP A 93 11.42 -37.00 15.48
N ASP A 94 11.26 -37.12 14.16
CA ASP A 94 11.37 -38.40 13.44
C ASP A 94 12.78 -39.00 13.58
N LEU A 95 13.83 -38.17 13.62
CA LEU A 95 15.22 -38.60 13.80
C LEU A 95 15.49 -39.05 15.24
N GLU A 96 14.98 -38.34 16.24
CA GLU A 96 15.10 -38.73 17.65
C GLU A 96 14.42 -40.07 17.90
N ASP A 97 13.22 -40.29 17.37
CA ASP A 97 12.50 -41.55 17.47
C ASP A 97 13.27 -42.70 16.79
N THR A 98 13.87 -42.45 15.62
CA THR A 98 14.71 -43.45 14.94
C THR A 98 16.00 -43.73 15.70
N ILE A 99 16.66 -42.72 16.27
CA ILE A 99 17.83 -42.91 17.13
C ILE A 99 17.44 -43.76 18.35
N ILE A 100 16.37 -43.41 19.07
CA ILE A 100 15.92 -44.15 20.26
C ILE A 100 15.56 -45.60 19.92
N SER A 101 14.90 -45.83 18.79
CA SER A 101 14.53 -47.18 18.34
C SER A 101 15.71 -48.05 17.89
N THR A 102 16.80 -47.43 17.39
CA THR A 102 17.99 -48.13 16.87
C THR A 102 19.13 -48.21 17.88
N THR A 103 19.11 -47.40 18.95
CA THR A 103 20.13 -47.44 19.99
C THR A 103 19.93 -48.65 20.90
N GLU A 104 20.79 -49.65 20.75
CA GLU A 104 20.94 -50.70 21.75
C GLU A 104 21.87 -50.20 22.86
N SER A 105 21.40 -50.23 24.11
CA SER A 105 22.23 -49.90 25.27
C SER A 105 22.60 -51.18 26.00
N VAL A 106 23.91 -51.41 26.12
CA VAL A 106 24.44 -52.59 26.81
C VAL A 106 25.14 -52.13 28.08
N GLN A 107 24.67 -52.65 29.21
CA GLN A 107 25.24 -52.35 30.52
C GLN A 107 26.26 -53.43 30.88
N TYR A 108 27.51 -53.00 31.07
CA TYR A 108 28.61 -53.87 31.49
C TYR A 108 28.95 -53.60 32.95
N ASP A 109 28.80 -54.62 33.78
CA ASP A 109 29.10 -54.51 35.20
C ASP A 109 30.57 -54.89 35.45
N HIS A 110 31.31 -53.95 36.02
CA HIS A 110 32.71 -54.14 36.41
C HIS A 110 32.80 -54.13 37.94
N PRO A 111 33.81 -54.80 38.54
CA PRO A 111 33.86 -55.05 39.98
C PRO A 111 33.86 -53.80 40.88
N ASN A 112 34.16 -52.61 40.36
CA ASN A 112 34.17 -51.35 41.12
C ASN A 112 33.26 -50.25 40.52
N HIS A 113 32.58 -50.51 39.40
CA HIS A 113 31.74 -49.52 38.71
C HIS A 113 30.94 -50.19 37.60
N THR A 114 29.85 -49.56 37.17
CA THR A 114 29.06 -50.04 36.04
C THR A 114 29.22 -49.07 34.86
N VAL A 115 29.48 -49.60 33.66
CA VAL A 115 29.62 -48.81 32.42
C VAL A 115 28.46 -49.14 31.49
N THR A 116 27.72 -48.13 31.07
CA THR A 116 26.69 -48.27 30.03
C THR A 116 27.26 -47.79 28.71
N VAL A 117 27.31 -48.68 27.72
CA VAL A 117 27.73 -48.35 26.35
C VAL A 117 26.48 -48.29 25.49
N THR A 118 26.18 -47.12 24.94
CA THR A 118 25.09 -46.91 23.99
C THR A 118 25.68 -46.87 22.59
N THR A 119 25.39 -47.90 21.78
CA THR A 119 25.80 -47.94 20.38
C THR A 119 24.67 -47.41 19.51
N ILE A 120 24.98 -46.46 18.63
CA ILE A 120 24.12 -46.10 17.51
C ILE A 120 24.47 -47.13 16.41
N SER A 121 23.48 -47.85 15.88
CA SER A 121 23.57 -48.96 14.90
C SER A 121 24.84 -49.00 14.03
N ASP A 122 25.45 -50.17 13.78
CA ASP A 122 26.61 -50.46 12.88
C ASP A 122 27.11 -49.28 12.04
N LEU A 123 27.65 -48.27 12.72
CA LEU A 123 28.18 -47.10 12.06
C LEU A 123 29.48 -47.60 11.45
N ASP A 124 29.49 -47.82 10.13
CA ASP A 124 30.68 -48.29 9.44
C ASP A 124 31.74 -47.18 9.48
N LEU A 125 32.52 -47.17 10.58
CA LEU A 125 33.64 -46.27 10.80
C LEU A 125 34.81 -46.60 9.85
N SER A 126 34.67 -47.61 8.99
CA SER A 126 35.57 -47.91 7.87
C SER A 126 35.43 -46.87 6.74
N GLY A 127 35.58 -45.58 7.07
CA GLY A 127 36.35 -44.62 6.29
C GLY A 127 36.05 -44.42 4.79
N ALA A 128 34.83 -44.59 4.29
CA ALA A 128 34.53 -44.33 2.87
C ALA A 128 33.41 -43.31 2.59
N HIS A 129 32.42 -43.14 3.48
CA HIS A 129 31.22 -42.34 3.16
C HIS A 129 31.13 -40.99 3.91
N LEU A 130 31.94 -40.75 4.94
CA LEU A 130 31.76 -39.57 5.81
C LEU A 130 32.17 -38.23 5.15
N LEU A 131 32.91 -38.26 4.04
CA LEU A 131 33.37 -37.07 3.31
C LEU A 131 33.44 -37.34 1.79
N GLY A 132 32.31 -37.63 1.15
CA GLY A 132 32.20 -37.59 -0.31
C GLY A 132 31.96 -36.15 -0.79
N PRO A 133 32.66 -35.63 -1.81
CA PRO A 133 32.30 -34.36 -2.41
C PRO A 133 30.90 -34.48 -3.00
N ALA A 134 30.05 -33.49 -2.75
CA ALA A 134 28.77 -33.35 -3.43
C ALA A 134 29.02 -33.16 -4.94
N ALA A 135 29.12 -34.26 -5.67
CA ALA A 135 29.20 -34.30 -7.11
C ALA A 135 28.14 -35.29 -7.59
N ASN A 136 27.16 -34.71 -8.29
CA ASN A 136 26.15 -35.32 -9.12
C ASN A 136 26.48 -36.76 -9.56
N GLN A 137 25.55 -37.68 -9.32
CA GLN A 137 25.48 -38.90 -10.11
C GLN A 137 25.22 -38.52 -11.57
N GLU A 138 26.24 -38.60 -12.40
CA GLU A 138 26.09 -38.78 -13.85
C GLU A 138 27.17 -39.77 -14.30
N GLU A 139 26.74 -41.01 -14.54
CA GLU A 139 27.51 -42.05 -15.24
C GLU A 139 27.74 -41.61 -16.68
N GLY A 140 29.01 -41.65 -17.13
CA GLY A 140 29.47 -40.99 -18.34
C GLY A 140 29.10 -41.63 -19.68
N LYS A 141 29.21 -40.82 -20.73
CA LYS A 141 29.63 -41.27 -22.07
C LYS A 141 30.18 -40.09 -22.88
N ASP A 142 31.43 -40.20 -23.30
CA ASP A 142 32.10 -39.29 -24.21
C ASP A 142 31.32 -39.12 -25.54
N LYS A 143 31.15 -37.88 -26.00
CA LYS A 143 31.60 -37.41 -27.33
C LYS A 143 31.13 -35.99 -27.67
N GLU A 144 32.11 -35.25 -28.19
CA GLU A 144 32.04 -34.21 -29.22
C GLU A 144 31.56 -32.80 -28.86
N GLU A 145 32.34 -31.86 -29.40
CA GLU A 145 32.30 -30.42 -29.27
C GLU A 145 30.99 -29.82 -29.81
N GLU A 146 30.34 -28.95 -29.02
CA GLU A 146 29.56 -27.84 -29.59
C GLU A 146 29.61 -26.66 -28.62
N GLU A 147 30.27 -25.57 -29.04
CA GLU A 147 30.17 -24.25 -28.40
C GLU A 147 28.73 -23.72 -28.52
N GLU A 148 27.83 -24.13 -27.64
CA GLU A 148 26.60 -23.38 -27.42
C GLU A 148 26.91 -22.14 -26.58
N LYS A 149 27.05 -21.02 -27.28
CA LYS A 149 27.05 -19.69 -26.68
C LYS A 149 25.72 -19.48 -25.95
N GLU A 150 25.72 -19.79 -24.65
CA GLU A 150 24.67 -19.39 -23.71
C GLU A 150 24.47 -17.87 -23.83
N LYS A 151 23.42 -17.48 -24.54
CA LYS A 151 22.94 -16.11 -24.54
C LYS A 151 22.39 -15.84 -23.15
N THR A 152 23.26 -15.34 -22.27
CA THR A 152 22.85 -14.76 -20.99
C THR A 152 21.75 -13.73 -21.26
N ILE A 153 20.51 -14.07 -20.92
CA ILE A 153 19.37 -13.18 -21.08
C ILE A 153 19.58 -12.04 -20.08
N ALA A 154 20.11 -10.92 -20.58
CA ALA A 154 20.36 -9.75 -19.75
C ALA A 154 19.06 -9.31 -19.06
N MET A 155 19.13 -9.18 -17.73
CA MET A 155 18.04 -8.72 -16.89
C MET A 155 17.40 -7.44 -17.46
N PRO A 156 16.06 -7.32 -17.42
CA PRO A 156 15.37 -6.17 -17.99
C PRO A 156 15.86 -4.87 -17.34
N ARG A 157 16.47 -3.99 -18.15
CA ARG A 157 17.05 -2.69 -17.73
C ARG A 157 16.03 -1.66 -17.21
N LYS A 158 14.74 -2.01 -17.23
CA LYS A 158 13.66 -1.16 -16.71
C LYS A 158 13.10 -1.90 -15.51
N SER A 159 13.10 -1.25 -14.35
CA SER A 159 12.36 -1.74 -13.20
C SER A 159 10.92 -2.01 -13.66
N GLY A 160 10.58 -3.29 -13.77
CA GLY A 160 9.21 -3.70 -14.07
C GLY A 160 8.29 -2.97 -13.12
N ASN A 161 7.09 -2.59 -13.59
CA ASN A 161 6.13 -1.83 -12.81
C ASN A 161 6.13 -2.39 -11.39
N PRO A 162 6.54 -1.61 -10.36
CA PRO A 162 6.59 -2.13 -9.01
C PRO A 162 5.21 -2.72 -8.74
N ILE A 163 5.18 -3.90 -8.09
CA ILE A 163 3.96 -4.61 -7.69
C ILE A 163 3.26 -3.73 -6.66
N LEU A 164 2.73 -2.61 -7.13
CA LEU A 164 1.95 -1.65 -6.42
C LEU A 164 0.55 -2.15 -6.57
N ASN A 165 -0.05 -2.52 -5.45
CA ASN A 165 -1.45 -2.86 -5.33
C ASN A 165 -2.28 -1.86 -6.16
N LYS A 166 -3.27 -2.36 -6.92
CA LYS A 166 -4.17 -1.57 -7.79
C LYS A 166 -4.72 -0.35 -7.06
N LYS A 167 -4.96 -0.47 -5.75
CA LYS A 167 -5.42 0.61 -4.87
C LYS A 167 -4.39 1.72 -4.64
N ILE A 168 -3.11 1.40 -4.48
CA ILE A 168 -2.03 2.40 -4.39
C ILE A 168 -1.92 3.16 -5.72
N ARG A 169 -2.02 2.46 -6.85
CA ARG A 169 -1.97 3.07 -8.19
C ARG A 169 -3.13 4.03 -8.41
N SER A 170 -4.36 3.63 -8.07
CA SER A 170 -5.55 4.48 -8.23
C SER A 170 -5.52 5.72 -7.32
N LEU A 171 -5.08 5.56 -6.06
CA LEU A 171 -4.94 6.69 -5.13
C LEU A 171 -3.85 7.67 -5.58
N ASN A 172 -2.72 7.18 -6.07
CA ASN A 172 -1.66 8.02 -6.63
C ASN A 172 -2.12 8.76 -7.89
N ALA A 173 -2.88 8.11 -8.77
CA ALA A 173 -3.50 8.76 -9.91
C ALA A 173 -4.44 9.89 -9.45
N SER A 174 -5.33 9.63 -8.49
CA SER A 174 -6.21 10.65 -7.89
C SER A 174 -5.41 11.83 -7.31
N LEU A 175 -4.35 11.55 -6.54
CA LEU A 175 -3.46 12.58 -5.98
C LEU A 175 -2.84 13.45 -7.10
N SER A 176 -2.33 12.81 -8.16
CA SER A 176 -1.71 13.53 -9.28
C SER A 176 -2.71 14.44 -10.01
N THR A 177 -3.98 14.03 -10.13
CA THR A 177 -5.03 14.89 -10.73
C THR A 177 -5.40 16.07 -9.84
N CYS A 178 -5.38 15.90 -8.52
CA CYS A 178 -5.70 16.95 -7.54
C CYS A 178 -4.56 17.97 -7.35
N THR A 179 -3.31 17.52 -7.53
CA THR A 179 -2.10 18.32 -7.27
C THR A 179 -1.48 18.92 -8.52
N SER A 180 -1.65 18.27 -9.69
CA SER A 180 -1.24 18.87 -10.95
C SER A 180 -2.06 20.14 -11.15
N LYS A 181 -1.40 21.28 -10.95
CA LYS A 181 -1.88 22.55 -11.46
C LYS A 181 -2.13 22.28 -12.92
N ARG A 182 -3.40 22.25 -13.31
CA ARG A 182 -3.83 22.11 -14.70
C ARG A 182 -3.18 23.26 -15.47
N LYS A 183 -1.94 23.08 -15.92
CA LYS A 183 -1.35 23.82 -17.02
C LYS A 183 -2.30 23.49 -18.14
N ARG A 184 -3.33 24.32 -18.29
CA ARG A 184 -4.14 24.32 -19.51
C ARG A 184 -3.08 24.41 -20.59
N LYS A 185 -2.95 23.33 -21.37
CA LYS A 185 -2.15 23.32 -22.59
C LYS A 185 -2.49 24.64 -23.25
N GLY A 186 -1.53 25.58 -23.24
CA GLY A 186 -1.70 26.84 -23.93
C GLY A 186 -2.16 26.48 -25.32
N LYS A 187 -3.22 27.12 -25.79
CA LYS A 187 -3.52 27.17 -27.21
C LYS A 187 -2.18 27.53 -27.87
N GLN A 188 -1.62 26.60 -28.64
CA GLN A 188 -0.38 26.83 -29.35
C GLN A 188 -0.73 27.83 -30.45
N GLU A 189 -0.83 29.10 -30.09
CA GLU A 189 -0.93 30.19 -31.03
C GLU A 189 0.46 30.39 -31.63
N GLY A 190 0.51 30.34 -32.96
CA GLY A 190 1.66 30.82 -33.72
C GLY A 190 2.83 29.85 -33.86
N ARG A 191 2.63 28.75 -34.60
CA ARG A 191 3.59 28.36 -35.65
C ARG A 191 2.80 27.87 -36.86
N GLY A 192 2.49 28.81 -37.75
CA GLY A 192 2.13 28.48 -39.12
C GLY A 192 3.26 27.67 -39.73
N GLY A 193 2.93 26.49 -40.22
CA GLY A 193 3.90 25.57 -40.80
C GLY A 193 3.18 24.31 -41.24
N ARG A 194 2.93 24.24 -42.54
CA ARG A 194 2.25 23.14 -43.23
C ARG A 194 2.80 21.78 -42.75
N GLY A 195 1.94 20.99 -42.12
CA GLY A 195 2.23 19.60 -41.77
C GLY A 195 1.02 18.75 -42.13
N ARG A 196 1.20 17.87 -43.12
CA ARG A 196 0.24 16.84 -43.56
C ARG A 196 -0.40 16.10 -42.36
N PRO A 197 -1.67 15.65 -42.47
CA PRO A 197 -2.20 14.68 -41.52
C PRO A 197 -1.50 13.35 -41.79
N THR A 198 -0.62 12.93 -40.88
CA THR A 198 -0.10 11.56 -40.90
C THR A 198 -1.20 10.59 -40.49
N ASP A 199 -1.12 9.42 -41.11
CA ASP A 199 -2.10 8.37 -41.19
C ASP A 199 -2.86 8.04 -39.91
N ARG A 200 -4.13 7.70 -40.12
CA ARG A 200 -4.99 7.08 -39.10
C ARG A 200 -4.34 5.78 -38.64
N ARG A 201 -3.71 5.78 -37.47
CA ARG A 201 -3.44 4.54 -36.75
C ARG A 201 -4.77 3.99 -36.23
N HIS A 202 -5.22 2.92 -36.87
CA HIS A 202 -6.25 2.02 -36.35
C HIS A 202 -5.76 1.41 -35.03
N GLY A 203 -6.41 1.80 -33.95
CA GLY A 203 -6.12 1.36 -32.59
C GLY A 203 -7.12 2.02 -31.64
N ALA A 204 -8.39 2.04 -32.04
CA ALA A 204 -9.47 2.51 -31.22
C ALA A 204 -9.74 1.44 -30.14
N THR A 205 -9.25 1.67 -28.93
CA THR A 205 -10.00 1.16 -27.78
C THR A 205 -11.34 1.88 -27.81
N GLU A 206 -12.38 1.14 -28.20
CA GLU A 206 -13.76 1.59 -28.27
C GLU A 206 -14.23 2.01 -26.88
N GLY A 207 -13.93 3.25 -26.51
CA GLY A 207 -14.60 3.92 -25.42
C GLY A 207 -16.06 4.08 -25.83
N LYS A 208 -16.92 3.17 -25.35
CA LYS A 208 -18.38 3.19 -25.46
C LYS A 208 -18.89 4.63 -25.54
N SER A 209 -19.11 5.12 -26.75
CA SER A 209 -19.75 6.41 -26.96
C SER A 209 -21.17 6.25 -26.44
N ARG A 210 -21.51 6.96 -25.36
CA ARG A 210 -22.87 6.99 -24.83
C ARG A 210 -23.81 7.37 -25.98
N ALA A 211 -24.56 6.38 -26.45
CA ALA A 211 -25.51 6.52 -27.55
C ALA A 211 -26.46 7.70 -27.22
N GLY A 212 -26.46 8.72 -28.07
CA GLY A 212 -27.35 9.88 -27.95
C GLY A 212 -26.69 11.25 -27.79
N ARG A 213 -25.39 11.36 -27.47
CA ARG A 213 -24.76 12.67 -27.30
C ARG A 213 -24.17 13.22 -28.61
N THR A 214 -25.02 13.83 -29.44
CA THR A 214 -24.53 14.60 -30.60
C THR A 214 -23.65 15.78 -30.14
N GLY A 215 -22.51 15.96 -30.78
CA GLY A 215 -21.58 17.05 -30.47
C GLY A 215 -22.17 18.42 -30.83
N LYS A 216 -21.71 19.49 -30.14
CA LYS A 216 -22.16 20.88 -30.37
C LYS A 216 -22.04 21.31 -31.85
N VAL A 217 -21.01 20.83 -32.54
CA VAL A 217 -20.76 21.09 -33.97
C VAL A 217 -21.80 20.41 -34.86
N GLN A 218 -22.15 19.16 -34.56
CA GLN A 218 -23.15 18.38 -35.30
C GLN A 218 -24.55 18.99 -35.14
N ARG A 219 -24.89 19.48 -33.93
CA ARG A 219 -26.14 20.20 -33.67
C ARG A 219 -26.23 21.51 -34.47
N ARG A 220 -25.16 22.32 -34.46
CA ARG A 220 -25.09 23.56 -35.25
C ARG A 220 -25.24 23.32 -36.75
N ARG A 221 -24.69 22.22 -37.28
CA ARG A 221 -24.88 21.86 -38.69
C ARG A 221 -26.31 21.48 -39.03
N LYS A 222 -27.03 20.83 -38.11
CA LYS A 222 -28.44 20.46 -38.30
C LYS A 222 -29.40 21.64 -38.18
N THR A 223 -29.17 22.56 -37.24
CA THR A 223 -30.09 23.67 -36.93
C THR A 223 -29.68 25.02 -37.54
N GLY A 224 -28.52 25.09 -38.21
CA GLY A 224 -27.90 26.35 -38.63
C GLY A 224 -28.17 26.79 -40.06
N LYS A 225 -29.03 26.10 -40.82
CA LYS A 225 -29.46 26.59 -42.13
C LYS A 225 -30.52 27.68 -41.89
N ARG A 226 -30.08 28.94 -41.82
CA ARG A 226 -30.98 30.09 -41.93
C ARG A 226 -31.55 30.10 -43.35
N THR A 227 -32.84 29.81 -43.50
CA THR A 227 -33.59 30.15 -44.70
C THR A 227 -33.67 31.67 -44.77
N HIS A 228 -33.04 32.25 -45.79
CA HIS A 228 -33.22 33.65 -46.11
C HIS A 228 -34.61 33.78 -46.73
N TYR A 229 -35.59 34.25 -45.97
CA TYR A 229 -36.85 34.69 -46.55
C TYR A 229 -36.56 36.03 -47.23
N HIS A 230 -36.67 36.05 -48.55
CA HIS A 230 -36.88 37.28 -49.29
C HIS A 230 -38.38 37.51 -49.34
N ASP A 231 -38.82 38.60 -48.72
CA ASP A 231 -39.93 39.46 -49.14
C ASP A 231 -39.75 40.81 -48.44
#